data_AF-A0A2W6BJY3-F1
#
_entry.id   AF-A0A2W6BJY3-F1
#
_cell.length_a   1.000
_cell.length_b   1.000
_cell.length_c   1.000
_cell.angle_alpha   90.00
_cell.angle_beta   90.00
_cell.angle_gamma   90.00
#
_symmetry.space_group_name_H-M   'P 1'
#
loop_
_entity.id
_entity.type
_entity.pdbx_description
1 polymer ?
#
loop_
_entity_poly.entity_id
_entity_poly.type
_entity_poly.pdbx_seq_one_letter_code
_entity_poly.pdbx_strand_id
1 'polypeptide(L)'
;MNETTTIRVRLDTRDRLAGLAAEQGRTMAEYLDEVASVQRTEAERRKLQADTLAYLRESLGIDTESQRWVEAGARAEHKWADLSGSA
;
A
#
# COMPACT_ATOMS: atom_id res chain seq x y z
N MET A 1 22.82 -14.83 -11.17
CA MET A 1 21.84 -15.78 -11.73
C MET A 1 20.49 -15.16 -11.50
N ASN A 2 19.72 -14.84 -12.56
CA ASN A 2 18.38 -14.31 -12.37
C ASN A 2 17.45 -15.48 -12.05
N GLU A 3 16.98 -15.56 -10.81
CA GLU A 3 16.00 -16.56 -10.40
C GLU A 3 14.69 -16.30 -11.17
N THR A 4 14.33 -17.23 -12.05
CA THR A 4 13.09 -17.12 -12.81
C THR A 4 11.92 -17.55 -11.93
N THR A 5 11.09 -16.59 -11.51
CA THR A 5 9.92 -16.85 -10.67
C THR A 5 8.66 -16.91 -11.52
N THR A 6 7.89 -18.00 -11.39
CA THR A 6 6.59 -18.14 -12.04
C THR A 6 5.47 -17.81 -11.05
N ILE A 7 4.64 -16.85 -11.40
CA ILE A 7 3.49 -16.41 -10.59
C ILE A 7 2.18 -16.63 -11.35
N ARG A 8 1.17 -17.12 -10.65
CA ARG A 8 -0.19 -17.28 -11.19
C ARG A 8 -1.01 -16.06 -10.81
N VAL A 9 -1.60 -15.42 -11.81
CA VAL A 9 -2.49 -14.27 -11.64
C VAL A 9 -3.78 -14.49 -12.41
N ARG A 10 -4.81 -13.73 -12.08
CA ARG A 10 -6.05 -13.72 -12.86
C ARG A 10 -5.79 -13.11 -14.25
N LEU A 11 -6.60 -13.51 -15.22
CA LEU A 11 -6.43 -13.10 -16.62
C LEU A 11 -6.57 -11.59 -16.81
N ASP A 12 -7.57 -10.99 -16.17
CA ASP A 12 -7.82 -9.54 -16.15
C ASP A 12 -6.62 -8.76 -15.60
N THR A 13 -5.99 -9.28 -14.56
CA THR A 13 -4.81 -8.69 -13.92
C THR A 13 -3.61 -8.75 -14.86
N ARG A 14 -3.39 -9.89 -15.53
CA ARG A 14 -2.34 -10.05 -16.55
C ARG A 14 -2.53 -9.03 -17.67
N ASP A 15 -3.74 -8.92 -18.22
CA ASP A 15 -4.00 -8.04 -19.36
C ASP A 15 -3.88 -6.57 -18.97
N ARG A 16 -4.29 -6.21 -17.74
CA ARG A 16 -4.07 -4.87 -17.18
C ARG A 16 -2.59 -4.53 -17.06
N LEU A 17 -1.79 -5.44 -16.51
CA LEU A 17 -0.33 -5.25 -16.39
C LEU A 17 0.33 -5.12 -17.77
N ALA A 18 -0.17 -5.87 -18.77
CA ALA A 18 0.36 -5.81 -20.14
C ALA A 18 0.09 -4.44 -20.77
N GLY A 19 -1.12 -3.91 -20.57
CA GLY A 19 -1.48 -2.55 -20.99
C GLY A 19 -0.57 -1.50 -20.34
N LEU A 20 -0.38 -1.57 -19.03
CA LEU A 20 0.47 -0.62 -18.29
C LEU A 20 1.94 -0.66 -18.75
N ALA A 21 2.49 -1.85 -19.01
CA ALA A 21 3.83 -1.98 -19.55
C ALA A 21 3.94 -1.38 -20.96
N ALA A 22 2.95 -1.63 -21.82
CA ALA A 22 2.91 -1.12 -23.19
C ALA A 22 2.76 0.41 -23.23
N GLU A 23 1.97 1.02 -22.35
CA GLU A 23 1.85 2.48 -22.20
C GLU A 23 3.20 3.16 -21.91
N GLN A 24 4.13 2.44 -21.28
CA GLN A 24 5.48 2.91 -20.96
C GLN A 24 6.54 2.48 -21.98
N GLY A 25 6.13 1.78 -23.06
CA GLY A 25 7.06 1.24 -24.06
C GLY A 25 7.97 0.13 -23.53
N ARG A 26 7.56 -0.58 -22.47
CA ARG A 26 8.34 -1.61 -21.79
C ARG A 26 7.72 -2.99 -21.98
N THR A 27 8.52 -4.04 -21.79
CA THR A 27 8.00 -5.40 -21.67
C THR A 27 7.36 -5.62 -20.30
N MET A 28 6.46 -6.61 -20.23
CA MET A 28 5.85 -7.02 -18.97
C MET A 28 6.90 -7.37 -17.89
N ALA A 29 7.98 -8.06 -18.30
CA ALA A 29 9.02 -8.50 -17.37
C ALA A 29 9.77 -7.29 -16.78
N GLU A 30 10.18 -6.34 -17.62
CA GLU A 30 10.86 -5.11 -17.18
C GLU A 30 9.99 -4.27 -16.26
N TYR A 31 8.70 -4.15 -16.59
CA TYR A 31 7.74 -3.44 -15.76
C TYR A 31 7.58 -4.10 -14.38
N LEU A 32 7.43 -5.43 -14.34
CA LEU A 32 7.28 -6.16 -13.09
C LEU A 32 8.56 -6.13 -12.24
N ASP A 33 9.74 -6.18 -12.84
CA ASP A 33 11.02 -6.07 -12.12
C ASP A 33 11.16 -4.70 -11.45
N GLU A 34 10.84 -3.61 -12.17
CA GLU A 34 10.84 -2.26 -11.60
C GLU A 34 9.82 -2.14 -10.47
N VAL A 35 8.57 -2.57 -10.70
CA VAL A 35 7.54 -2.52 -9.66
C VAL A 35 7.96 -3.34 -8.44
N ALA A 36 8.48 -4.55 -8.63
CA ALA A 36 8.96 -5.38 -7.53
C ALA A 36 10.12 -4.71 -6.77
N SER A 37 11.03 -4.01 -7.47
CA SER A 37 12.18 -3.35 -6.84
C SER A 37 11.81 -2.20 -5.91
N VAL A 38 10.68 -1.54 -6.14
CA VAL A 38 10.21 -0.39 -5.33
C VAL A 38 9.17 -0.79 -4.28
N GLN A 39 8.54 -1.96 -4.43
CA GLN A 39 7.55 -2.45 -3.48
C GLN A 39 8.24 -2.98 -2.24
N ARG A 40 7.92 -2.37 -1.09
CA ARG A 40 8.38 -2.85 0.21
C ARG A 40 7.82 -4.24 0.47
N THR A 41 8.68 -5.12 0.95
CA THR A 41 8.29 -6.41 1.52
C THR A 41 7.34 -6.22 2.71
N GLU A 42 6.61 -7.26 3.08
CA GLU A 42 5.73 -7.20 4.23
C GLU A 42 6.49 -6.86 5.53
N ALA A 43 7.68 -7.41 5.69
CA ALA A 43 8.55 -7.13 6.84
C ALA A 43 8.96 -5.65 6.88
N GLU A 44 9.36 -5.07 5.75
CA GLU A 44 9.72 -3.65 5.66
C GLU A 44 8.52 -2.74 5.92
N ARG A 45 7.32 -3.10 5.42
CA ARG A 45 6.10 -2.35 5.72
C ARG A 45 5.78 -2.37 7.22
N ARG A 46 5.87 -3.54 7.87
CA ARG A 46 5.64 -3.66 9.32
C ARG A 46 6.65 -2.86 10.12
N LYS A 47 7.94 -2.90 9.73
CA LYS A 47 8.98 -2.10 10.38
C LYS A 47 8.70 -0.60 10.23
N LEU A 48 8.43 -0.13 9.00
CA LEU A 48 8.11 1.27 8.74
C LEU A 48 6.90 1.74 9.55
N GLN A 49 5.87 0.90 9.67
CA GLN A 49 4.70 1.19 10.48
C GLN A 49 5.09 1.34 11.96
N ALA A 50 5.85 0.41 12.53
CA ALA A 50 6.32 0.50 13.92
C ALA A 50 7.18 1.75 14.17
N ASP A 51 8.12 2.04 13.28
CA ASP A 51 8.99 3.22 13.36
C ASP A 51 8.17 4.52 13.30
N THR A 52 7.14 4.56 12.44
CA THR A 52 6.22 5.71 12.33
C THR A 52 5.42 5.89 13.62
N LEU A 53 4.88 4.82 14.18
CA LEU A 53 4.12 4.87 15.43
C LEU A 53 4.99 5.34 16.60
N ALA A 54 6.23 4.84 16.68
CA ALA A 54 7.20 5.30 17.68
C ALA A 54 7.49 6.80 17.52
N TYR A 55 7.75 7.26 16.28
CA TYR A 55 7.98 8.68 16.01
C TYR A 55 6.80 9.57 16.42
N LEU A 56 5.56 9.17 16.11
CA LEU A 56 4.36 9.92 16.49
C LEU A 56 4.23 10.05 18.02
N ARG A 57 4.53 8.96 18.75
CA ARG A 57 4.51 8.94 20.21
C ARG A 57 5.61 9.82 20.80
N GLU A 58 6.84 9.68 20.33
CA GLU A 58 8.02 10.35 20.90
C GLU A 58 8.11 11.84 20.52
N SER A 59 7.80 12.19 19.28
CA SER A 59 8.00 13.54 18.75
C SER A 59 6.76 14.43 18.88
N LEU A 60 5.57 13.84 18.80
CA LEU A 60 4.30 14.59 18.81
C LEU A 60 3.44 14.29 20.04
N GLY A 61 3.85 13.35 20.90
CA GLY A 61 3.04 12.90 22.05
C GLY A 61 1.72 12.25 21.62
N ILE A 62 1.60 11.84 20.35
CA ILE A 62 0.38 11.25 19.81
C ILE A 62 0.46 9.74 20.05
N ASP A 63 -0.40 9.26 20.95
CA ASP A 63 -0.60 7.83 21.16
C ASP A 63 -1.84 7.34 20.39
N THR A 64 -1.62 6.85 19.18
CA THR A 64 -2.70 6.36 18.29
C THR A 64 -3.42 5.13 18.85
N GLU A 65 -2.81 4.43 19.81
CA GLU A 65 -3.41 3.28 20.49
C GLU A 65 -4.31 3.70 21.66
N SER A 66 -4.25 4.96 22.08
CA SER A 66 -5.14 5.46 23.12
C SER A 66 -6.58 5.48 22.62
N GLN A 67 -7.48 5.11 23.52
CA GLN A 67 -8.91 4.98 23.25
C GLN A 67 -9.52 6.25 22.62
N ARG A 68 -9.02 7.42 22.99
CA ARG A 68 -9.42 8.73 22.43
C ARG A 68 -9.13 8.87 20.93
N TRP A 69 -8.00 8.34 20.46
CA TRP A 69 -7.61 8.40 19.05
C TRP A 69 -8.34 7.35 18.22
N VAL A 70 -8.55 6.16 18.78
CA VAL A 70 -9.37 5.10 18.17
C VAL A 70 -10.80 5.60 17.91
N GLU A 71 -11.42 6.23 18.91
CA GLU A 71 -12.75 6.81 18.76
C GLU A 71 -12.79 8.00 17.79
N ALA A 72 -11.72 8.80 17.74
CA ALA A 72 -11.62 9.89 16.77
C ALA A 72 -11.51 9.39 15.32
N GLY A 73 -10.77 8.30 15.10
CA GLY A 73 -10.70 7.60 13.83
C GLY A 73 -12.07 7.07 13.38
N ALA A 74 -12.77 6.36 14.27
CA ALA A 74 -14.10 5.83 13.98
C ALA A 74 -15.11 6.94 13.64
N ARG A 75 -15.08 8.08 14.36
CA ARG A 75 -15.93 9.25 14.04
C ARG A 75 -15.60 9.87 12.69
N ALA A 76 -14.31 9.96 12.35
CA ALA A 76 -13.89 10.50 11.06
C ALA A 76 -14.34 9.59 9.90
N GLU A 77 -14.21 8.27 10.06
CA GLU A 77 -14.64 7.27 9.08
C GLU A 77 -16.15 7.33 8.84
N HIS A 78 -16.94 7.44 9.92
CA HIS A 78 -18.40 7.64 9.82
C HIS A 78 -18.76 8.91 9.04
N LYS A 79 -18.10 10.03 9.35
CA LYS A 79 -18.33 11.32 8.68
C LYS A 79 -17.91 11.27 7.19
N TRP A 80 -16.83 10.58 6.88
CA TRP A 80 -16.41 10.37 5.49
C TRP A 80 -17.37 9.48 4.72
N ALA A 81 -17.90 8.42 5.34
CA ALA A 81 -18.94 7.59 4.76
C ALA A 81 -20.19 8.41 4.40
N ASP A 82 -20.67 9.26 5.32
CA ASP A 82 -21.82 10.15 5.09
C ASP A 82 -21.60 11.13 3.91
N LEU A 83 -20.38 11.68 3.81
CA LEU A 83 -19.99 12.59 2.73
C LEU A 83 -19.84 11.87 1.38
N SER A 84 -19.35 10.62 1.38
CA SER A 84 -19.13 9.82 0.17
C SER A 84 -20.38 9.10 -0.33
N GLY A 85 -21.39 8.90 0.52
CA GLY A 85 -22.69 8.32 0.18
C GLY A 85 -23.75 9.34 -0.24
N SER A 86 -23.45 10.65 -0.17
CA SER A 86 -24.33 11.74 -0.62
C SER A 86 -24.09 12.14 -2.09
N ALA A 87 -23.68 11.19 -2.93
CA ALA A 87 -23.45 11.38 -4.37
C ALA A 87 -24.56 10.76 -5.23
#